data_AF-A0A967BQ81-F1
#
_entry.id   AF-A0A967BQ81-F1
#
_cell.length_a   1.000
_cell.length_b   1.000
_cell.length_c   1.000
_cell.angle_alpha   90.00
_cell.angle_beta   90.00
_cell.angle_gamma   90.00
#
_symmetry.space_group_name_H-M   'P 1'
#
loop_
_entity.id
_entity.type
_entity.pdbx_description
1 polymer ?
#
loop_
_entity_poly.entity_id
_entity_poly.type
_entity_poly.pdbx_seq_one_letter_code
_entity_poly.pdbx_strand_id
1 'polypeptide(L)' 'MDQVTDEWWYAVVDVIEALTDSQKPRDYWYRMKKRVAKNEGVELSTNCRQFKLKAANNRFYNTDGAGDPHLVEATEAKS' A
#
# COMPACT_ATOMS: atom_id res chain seq x y z
N MET A 1 -5.43 28.02 5.59
CA MET A 1 -6.19 26.78 5.79
C MET A 1 -5.35 25.69 5.16
N ASP A 2 -4.74 24.82 5.97
CA ASP A 2 -4.11 23.61 5.44
C ASP A 2 -5.19 22.83 4.71
N GLN A 3 -5.02 22.66 3.40
CA GLN A 3 -5.84 21.75 2.63
C GLN A 3 -5.45 20.34 3.08
N VAL A 4 -6.22 19.79 4.02
CA VAL A 4 -6.17 18.39 4.39
C VAL A 4 -6.58 17.62 3.13
N THR A 5 -5.62 17.18 2.34
CA THR A 5 -5.88 16.18 1.32
C THR A 5 -6.32 14.93 2.07
N ASP A 6 -7.56 14.50 1.83
CA ASP A 6 -8.19 13.36 2.51
C ASP A 6 -7.63 12.04 1.95
N GLU A 7 -6.31 11.91 2.02
CA GLU A 7 -5.53 10.79 1.48
C GLU A 7 -5.48 9.66 2.52
N TRP A 8 -6.23 8.60 2.25
CA TRP A 8 -6.23 7.40 3.09
C TRP A 8 -5.30 6.34 2.50
N TRP A 9 -4.34 5.90 3.31
CA TRP A 9 -3.38 4.85 2.95
C TRP A 9 -3.64 3.61 3.80
N TYR A 10 -3.65 2.44 3.15
CA TYR A 10 -3.82 1.15 3.82
C TYR A 10 -2.50 0.39 3.80
N ALA A 11 -2.17 -0.27 4.91
CA ALA A 11 -1.04 -1.18 4.95
C ALA A 11 -1.36 -2.43 4.12
N VAL A 12 -0.59 -2.66 3.05
CA VAL A 12 -0.79 -3.81 2.15
C VAL A 12 -0.68 -5.14 2.90
N VAL A 13 0.20 -5.19 3.90
CA VAL A 13 0.39 -6.38 4.74
C VAL A 13 -0.85 -6.73 5.57
N ASP A 14 -1.60 -5.74 6.04
CA ASP A 14 -2.82 -5.95 6.83
C ASP A 14 -3.94 -6.48 5.94
N VAL A 15 -4.05 -5.96 4.71
CA VAL A 15 -4.99 -6.47 3.70
C VAL A 15 -4.65 -7.92 3.34
N ILE A 16 -3.37 -8.24 3.15
CA ILE A 16 -2.94 -9.61 2.86
C ILE A 16 -3.24 -10.55 4.02
N GLU A 17 -2.99 -10.11 5.26
CA GLU A 17 -3.33 -10.89 6.45
C GLU A 17 -4.83 -11.20 6.49
N ALA A 18 -5.67 -10.18 6.32
CA ALA A 18 -7.13 -10.32 6.35
C ALA A 18 -7.70 -11.19 5.21
N LEU A 19 -7.05 -11.21 4.03
CA LEU A 19 -7.52 -11.97 2.87
C LEU A 19 -6.96 -13.39 2.78
N THR A 20 -5.78 -13.64 3.35
CA THR A 20 -5.06 -14.91 3.15
C THR A 20 -4.89 -15.74 4.42
N ASP A 21 -5.23 -15.19 5.59
CA ASP A 21 -4.97 -15.78 6.92
C ASP A 21 -3.51 -16.28 7.07
N SER A 22 -2.59 -15.69 6.30
CA SER A 22 -1.21 -16.12 6.27
C SER A 22 -0.55 -15.76 7.60
N GLN A 23 0.09 -16.76 8.24
CA GLN A 23 0.90 -16.53 9.44
C GLN A 23 2.10 -15.58 9.20
N LYS A 24 2.47 -15.34 7.93
CA LYS A 24 3.58 -14.47 7.52
C LYS A 24 3.18 -13.61 6.33
N PRO A 25 2.30 -12.60 6.52
CA PRO A 25 1.78 -11.78 5.42
C PRO A 25 2.87 -10.95 4.74
N ARG A 26 3.90 -10.52 5.49
CA ARG A 26 5.09 -9.84 4.95
C ARG A 26 5.87 -10.69 3.95
N ASP A 27 6.12 -11.97 4.29
CA ASP A 27 6.86 -12.88 3.41
C ASP A 27 6.04 -13.21 2.16
N TYR A 28 4.72 -13.35 2.34
CA TYR A 28 3.77 -13.55 1.25
C TYR A 28 3.83 -12.37 0.26
N TRP A 29 3.71 -11.14 0.76
CA TRP A 29 3.82 -9.92 -0.04
C TRP A 29 5.16 -9.86 -0.78
N TYR A 30 6.28 -10.12 -0.10
CA TYR A 30 7.61 -10.13 -0.73
C TYR A 30 7.71 -11.11 -1.92
N ARG A 31 7.20 -12.32 -1.75
CA ARG A 31 7.15 -13.34 -2.82
C ARG A 31 6.23 -12.91 -3.96
N MET A 32 5.11 -12.29 -3.64
CA MET A 32 4.17 -11.77 -4.64
C MET A 32 4.81 -10.67 -5.48
N LYS A 33 5.47 -9.68 -4.86
CA LYS A 33 6.21 -8.62 -5.56
C LYS A 33 7.23 -9.19 -6.54
N LYS A 34 8.00 -10.21 -6.13
CA LYS A 34 8.97 -10.88 -7.00
C LYS A 34 8.32 -11.57 -8.20
N ARG A 35 7.16 -12.21 -8.02
CA ARG A 35 6.42 -12.87 -9.10
C ARG A 35 5.85 -11.84 -10.09
N VAL A 36 5.22 -10.78 -9.59
CA VAL A 36 4.65 -9.69 -10.39
C VAL A 36 5.74 -8.98 -11.21
N ALA A 37 6.84 -8.59 -10.56
CA ALA A 37 7.98 -7.95 -11.23
C ALA A 37 8.60 -8.82 -12.34
N LYS A 38 8.53 -10.15 -12.20
CA LYS A 38 9.07 -11.09 -13.19
C LYS A 38 8.11 -11.37 -14.34
N ASN A 39 6.80 -11.40 -14.09
CA ASN A 39 5.83 -11.93 -15.05
C ASN A 39 5.03 -10.85 -15.79
N GLU A 40 4.71 -9.74 -15.13
CA GLU A 40 3.71 -8.78 -15.65
C GLU A 40 4.28 -7.39 -15.92
N GLY A 41 5.54 -7.12 -15.54
CA GLY A 41 6.17 -5.81 -15.76
C GLY A 41 5.48 -4.65 -15.02
N VAL A 42 4.57 -4.96 -14.08
CA VAL A 42 3.84 -3.95 -13.31
C VAL A 42 4.81 -3.24 -12.36
N GLU A 43 4.97 -1.93 -12.56
CA GLU A 43 5.75 -1.06 -11.67
C GLU A 43 4.97 -0.79 -10.38
N LEU A 44 5.15 -1.68 -9.40
CA LEU A 44 4.58 -1.53 -8.05
C LEU A 44 5.02 -0.22 -7.36
N SER A 45 6.13 0.39 -7.79
CA SER A 45 6.59 1.70 -7.33
C SER A 45 5.61 2.84 -7.62
N THR A 46 4.78 2.71 -8.66
CA THR A 46 3.79 3.72 -9.03
C THR A 46 2.58 3.69 -8.09
N ASN A 47 2.27 2.51 -7.53
CA ASN A 47 1.05 2.28 -6.74
C ASN A 47 1.31 2.09 -5.24
N CYS A 48 2.55 1.87 -4.81
CA CYS A 48 2.89 1.61 -3.42
C CYS A 48 3.98 2.57 -2.92
N ARG A 49 3.71 3.26 -1.81
CA ARG A 49 4.69 4.09 -1.10
C ARG A 49 5.12 3.41 0.19
N GLN A 50 6.39 3.56 0.57
CA GLN A 50 6.88 3.03 1.85
C GLN A 50 6.68 4.03 2.98
N PHE A 51 5.96 3.59 4.01
CA PHE A 51 5.73 4.34 5.23
C PHE A 51 6.41 3.66 6.42
N LYS A 52 6.95 4.45 7.34
CA LYS A 52 7.48 3.94 8.60
C LYS A 52 6.36 3.88 9.62
N LEU A 53 5.73 2.72 9.75
CA LEU A 53 4.58 2.51 10.64
C LEU A 53 5.03 1.87 11.96
N LYS A 54 4.35 2.24 13.05
CA LYS A 54 4.56 1.62 14.36
C LYS A 54 3.67 0.38 14.47
N ALA A 55 4.28 -0.78 14.71
CA ALA A 55 3.53 -2.01 14.92
C ALA A 55 3.11 -2.19 16.39
N ALA A 56 2.21 -3.15 16.63
CA ALA A 56 1.68 -3.48 17.95
C ALA A 56 2.77 -3.85 18.98
N ASN A 57 3.94 -4.31 18.52
CA ASN A 57 5.09 -4.62 19.36
C ASN A 57 5.96 -3.39 19.71
N ASN A 58 5.45 -2.17 19.52
CA ASN A 58 6.16 -0.90 19.69
C ASN A 58 7.40 -0.69 18.80
N ARG A 59 7.65 -1.53 17.79
CA ARG A 59 8.73 -1.35 16.83
C ARG A 59 8.22 -0.68 15.55
N PHE A 60 9.08 0.11 14.92
CA PHE A 60 8.80 0.74 13.65
C PHE A 60 9.25 -0.16 12.49
N TYR A 61 8.40 -0.31 11.48
CA TYR A 61 8.69 -1.09 10.29
C TYR A 61 8.35 -0.31 9.04
N ASN A 62 9.19 -0.43 8.01
CA ASN A 62 8.86 0.05 6.68
C ASN A 62 7.78 -0.87 6.10
N THR A 63 6.63 -0.28 5.81
CA THR A 63 5.45 -0.96 5.34
C THR A 63 5.02 -0.33 4.03
N ASP A 64 4.76 -1.17 3.02
CA ASP A 64 4.22 -0.69 1.76
C ASP A 64 2.75 -0.31 2.00
N GLY A 65 2.43 0.96 1.79
CA GLY A 65 1.09 1.51 1.80
C GLY A 65 0.56 1.60 0.38
N ALA A 66 -0.67 1.12 0.17
CA ALA A 66 -1.41 1.30 -1.06
C ALA A 66 -2.51 2.35 -0.82
N GLY A 67 -2.61 3.28 -1.76
CA GLY A 67 -3.61 4.32 -1.83
C GLY A 67 -3.87 4.60 -3.31
N ASP A 68 -5.06 5.07 -3.65
CA ASP A 68 -5.42 5.36 -5.03
C ASP A 68 -4.94 6.78 -5.41
N PRO A 69 -3.92 6.93 -6.28
CA PRO A 69 -3.55 8.25 -6.80
C PRO A 69 -4.63 8.84 -7.73
N HIS A 70 -5.60 8.06 -8.19
CA HIS A 70 -6.64 8.43 -9.15
C HIS A 70 -7.94 8.91 -8.50
N LEU A 71 -8.12 8.75 -7.18
CA LEU A 71 -9.17 9.48 -6.43
C LEU A 71 -8.96 11.01 -6.45
N VAL A 72 -7.82 11.47 -6.96
CA VAL A 72 -7.47 12.89 -7.09
C VAL A 72 -7.98 13.49 -8.42
N GLU A 73 -8.31 12.70 -9.45
CA GLU A 73 -8.74 13.24 -10.76
C GLU A 73 -10.27 13.30 -10.94
N ALA A 74 -11.07 12.74 -10.03
CA ALA A 74 -12.53 12.75 -10.15
C ALA A 74 -13.21 14.04 -9.68
N THR A 75 -12.49 15.00 -9.10
CA THR A 75 -13.05 16.28 -8.62
C THR A 75 -12.78 17.51 -9.51
N GLU A 76 -12.04 17.38 -10.61
CA GLU A 76 -11.79 18.50 -11.54
C GLU A 76 -12.39 18.29 -12.95
N ALA A 77 -13.48 17.53 -13.06
CA ALA A 77 -14.28 17.44 -14.28
C ALA A 77 -15.74 17.85 -14.03
N LYS A 78 -15.96 18.98 -13.35
CA LYS A 78 -17.23 19.75 -13.35
C LYS A 78 -16.97 21.17 -12.83
N SER A 79 -16.44 22.03 -13.68
CA SER A 79 -16.77 23.46 -13.70
C SER A 79 -16.56 24.04 -15.08
#